data_AF-A0A968U1X5-F1
#
_entry.id   AF-A0A968U1X5-F1
#
_cell.length_a   1.000
_cell.length_b   1.000
_cell.length_c   1.000
_cell.angle_alpha   90.00
_cell.angle_beta   90.00
_cell.angle_gamma   90.00
#
_symmetry.space_group_name_H-M   'P 1'
#
loop_
_entity.id
_entity.type
_entity.pdbx_description
1 polymer ?
#
loop_
_entity_poly.entity_id
_entity_poly.type
_entity_poly.pdbx_seq_one_letter_code
_entity_poly.pdbx_strand_id
1 'polypeptide(L)'
;MLERLQSILGRWWTYLQERFPPLKNGLLIACFSFSAVSYSALLRGPIEGRTPLQTFGAACIAFLITFLFFLQLRIADEFKDYADDFRYRSYRPVPRGLVSLKELGIVGISGAFIQLGLTLALSPFLAPLLLLVWGYLGLMTREFFIPTWLKAHPIAYMLSHMVTMPLIAFSATAVIGSRQAFRLR
;
A
#
# COMPACT_ATOMS: atom_id res chain seq x y z
N MET A 1 21.70 -5.19 -23.11
CA MET A 1 22.02 -6.59 -23.47
C MET A 1 22.19 -7.50 -22.26
N LEU A 2 22.81 -7.03 -21.15
CA LEU A 2 22.99 -7.82 -19.92
C LEU A 2 21.71 -8.06 -19.10
N GLU A 3 20.76 -7.12 -19.05
CA GLU A 3 19.49 -7.30 -18.32
C GLU A 3 18.58 -8.39 -18.93
N ARG A 4 18.76 -8.71 -20.21
CA ARG A 4 17.95 -9.70 -20.94
C ARG A 4 18.27 -11.16 -20.54
N LEU A 5 19.39 -11.38 -19.84
CA LEU A 5 19.85 -12.68 -19.34
C LEU A 5 19.56 -12.89 -17.84
N GLN A 6 18.91 -11.94 -17.17
CA GLN A 6 18.54 -12.11 -15.77
C GLN A 6 17.42 -13.14 -15.63
N SER A 7 17.53 -13.99 -14.62
CA SER A 7 16.43 -14.84 -14.18
C SER A 7 15.22 -14.00 -13.79
N ILE A 8 14.02 -14.59 -13.82
CA ILE A 8 12.77 -13.93 -13.40
C ILE A 8 12.94 -13.28 -12.02
N LEU A 9 13.56 -13.99 -11.07
CA LEU A 9 13.84 -13.48 -9.73
C LEU A 9 14.79 -12.26 -9.75
N GLY A 10 15.84 -12.29 -10.57
CA GLY A 10 16.77 -11.17 -10.70
C GLY A 10 16.11 -9.90 -11.26
N ARG A 11 15.21 -10.05 -12.25
CA ARG A 11 14.44 -8.94 -12.81
C ARG A 11 13.51 -8.31 -11.78
N TRP A 12 12.76 -9.12 -11.05
CA TRP A 12 11.86 -8.63 -10.00
C TRP A 12 12.60 -8.01 -8.83
N TRP A 13 13.75 -8.58 -8.45
CA TRP A 13 14.60 -7.99 -7.42
C TRP A 13 15.11 -6.61 -7.83
N THR A 14 15.56 -6.47 -9.08
CA THR A 14 15.99 -5.19 -9.65
C THR A 14 14.85 -4.17 -9.66
N TYR A 15 13.65 -4.58 -10.11
CA TYR A 15 12.46 -3.73 -10.06
C TYR A 15 12.16 -3.22 -8.64
N LEU A 16 12.14 -4.13 -7.66
CA LEU A 16 11.91 -3.75 -6.27
C LEU A 16 12.99 -2.80 -5.76
N GLN A 17 14.27 -3.08 -6.01
CA GLN A 17 15.35 -2.18 -5.56
C GLN A 17 15.27 -0.78 -6.16
N GLU A 18 14.81 -0.65 -7.41
CA GLU A 18 14.70 0.67 -8.06
C GLU A 18 13.44 1.45 -7.68
N ARG A 19 12.30 0.76 -7.49
CA ARG A 19 10.99 1.42 -7.35
C ARG A 19 10.41 1.34 -5.95
N PHE A 20 10.71 0.26 -5.25
CA PHE A 20 10.20 0.00 -3.90
C PHE A 20 11.21 -0.79 -3.05
N PRO A 21 12.35 -0.20 -2.66
CA PRO A 21 13.41 -0.92 -1.95
C PRO A 21 12.84 -1.58 -0.67
N PRO A 22 12.75 -2.93 -0.62
CA PRO A 22 11.94 -3.59 0.41
C PRO A 22 12.41 -3.32 1.82
N LEU A 23 13.73 -3.20 2.03
CA LEU A 23 14.31 -2.93 3.34
C LEU A 23 14.01 -1.51 3.81
N LYS A 24 14.25 -0.50 2.96
CA LYS A 24 14.05 0.92 3.32
C LYS A 24 12.57 1.23 3.53
N ASN A 25 11.73 0.83 2.57
CA ASN A 25 10.30 1.07 2.66
C ASN A 25 9.66 0.20 3.73
N GLY A 26 10.06 -1.07 3.82
CA GLY A 26 9.56 -2.00 4.85
C GLY A 26 9.83 -1.49 6.26
N LEU A 27 11.04 -0.99 6.53
CA LEU A 27 11.36 -0.43 7.85
C LEU A 27 10.51 0.81 8.17
N LEU A 28 10.40 1.77 7.24
CA LEU A 28 9.60 2.97 7.44
C LEU A 28 8.11 2.65 7.62
N ILE A 29 7.58 1.74 6.81
CA ILE A 29 6.19 1.29 6.89
C ILE A 29 5.94 0.55 8.20
N ALA A 30 6.89 -0.27 8.66
CA ALA A 30 6.81 -0.90 9.96
C ALA A 30 6.76 0.14 11.07
N CYS A 31 7.70 1.09 11.12
CA CYS A 31 7.66 2.16 12.12
C CYS A 31 6.32 2.91 12.11
N PHE A 32 5.81 3.25 10.93
CA PHE A 32 4.53 3.93 10.75
C PHE A 32 3.34 3.10 11.26
N SER A 33 3.20 1.85 10.79
CA SER A 33 2.05 1.01 11.14
C SER A 33 2.08 0.56 12.60
N PHE A 34 3.25 0.20 13.12
CA PHE A 34 3.41 -0.17 14.54
C PHE A 34 3.17 1.02 15.45
N SER A 35 3.60 2.23 15.08
CA SER A 35 3.29 3.44 15.84
C SER A 35 1.78 3.70 15.89
N ALA A 36 1.10 3.64 14.73
CA ALA A 36 -0.35 3.83 14.66
C ALA A 36 -1.12 2.82 15.52
N VAL A 37 -0.75 1.53 15.43
CA VAL A 37 -1.37 0.47 16.21
C VAL A 37 -1.09 0.63 17.71
N SER A 38 0.16 0.92 18.09
CA SER A 38 0.56 1.10 19.49
C SER A 38 -0.12 2.30 20.13
N TYR A 39 -0.19 3.42 19.41
CA TYR A 39 -0.90 4.62 19.86
C TYR A 39 -2.38 4.34 20.11
N SER A 40 -3.05 3.65 19.18
CA SER A 40 -4.45 3.24 19.34
C SER A 40 -4.65 2.29 20.53
N ALA A 41 -3.71 1.36 20.75
CA ALA A 41 -3.73 0.45 21.90
C ALA A 41 -3.57 1.18 23.24
N LEU A 42 -2.64 2.14 23.31
CA LEU A 42 -2.42 2.96 24.51
C LEU A 42 -3.67 3.77 24.88
N LEU A 43 -4.32 4.42 23.91
CA LEU A 43 -5.51 5.23 24.15
C LEU A 43 -6.73 4.41 24.57
N ARG A 44 -6.86 3.16 24.11
CA ARG A 44 -7.99 2.29 24.43
C ARG A 44 -7.83 1.56 25.77
N GLY A 45 -6.61 1.54 26.32
CA GLY A 45 -6.29 0.78 27.53
C GLY A 45 -6.41 -0.73 27.33
N PRO A 46 -6.35 -1.52 28.42
CA PRO A 46 -6.52 -2.96 28.37
C PRO A 46 -7.88 -3.33 27.79
N ILE A 47 -7.87 -3.98 26.62
CA ILE A 47 -9.09 -4.51 26.02
C ILE A 47 -9.33 -5.89 26.61
N GLU A 48 -10.45 -6.06 27.34
CA GLU A 48 -10.87 -7.36 27.86
C GLU A 48 -10.84 -8.43 26.74
N GLY A 49 -10.14 -9.53 27.00
CA GLY A 49 -10.02 -10.64 26.06
C GLY A 49 -8.94 -10.50 24.97
N ARG A 50 -8.12 -9.43 24.95
CA ARG A 50 -6.97 -9.32 24.05
C ARG A 50 -5.63 -9.42 24.77
N THR A 51 -4.83 -10.44 24.45
CA THR A 51 -3.48 -10.62 24.99
C THR A 51 -2.45 -9.77 24.25
N PRO A 52 -1.27 -9.47 24.85
CA PRO A 52 -0.19 -8.77 24.17
C PRO A 52 0.25 -9.45 22.86
N LEU A 53 0.23 -10.79 22.82
CA LEU A 53 0.55 -11.56 21.62
C LEU A 53 -0.46 -11.33 20.49
N GLN A 54 -1.75 -11.24 20.83
CA GLN A 54 -2.81 -10.93 19.86
C GLN A 54 -2.70 -9.49 19.34
N THR A 55 -2.32 -8.53 20.20
CA THR A 55 -2.03 -7.15 19.79
C THR A 55 -0.84 -7.08 18.84
N PHE A 56 0.23 -7.84 19.13
CA PHE A 56 1.38 -7.92 18.23
C PHE A 56 1.01 -8.56 16.89
N GLY A 57 0.24 -9.65 16.89
CA GLY A 57 -0.26 -10.28 15.66
C GLY A 57 -1.10 -9.30 14.82
N ALA A 58 -1.97 -8.53 15.46
CA ALA A 58 -2.74 -7.48 14.81
C ALA A 58 -1.84 -6.37 14.22
N ALA A 59 -0.76 -5.99 14.92
CA ALA A 59 0.23 -5.04 14.41
C ALA A 59 0.96 -5.56 13.16
N CYS A 60 1.34 -6.85 13.15
CA CYS A 60 1.94 -7.51 11.99
C CYS A 60 0.99 -7.55 10.79
N ILE A 61 -0.30 -7.82 11.02
CA ILE A 61 -1.30 -7.80 9.93
C ILE A 61 -1.51 -6.37 9.42
N ALA A 62 -1.59 -5.38 10.32
CA ALA A 62 -1.69 -3.97 9.94
C ALA A 62 -0.47 -3.52 9.11
N PHE A 63 0.73 -3.93 9.50
CA PHE A 63 1.95 -3.73 8.74
C PHE A 63 1.84 -4.32 7.33
N LEU A 64 1.41 -5.58 7.21
CA LEU A 64 1.31 -6.24 5.92
C LEU A 64 0.26 -5.58 5.01
N ILE A 65 -0.90 -5.19 5.55
CA ILE A 65 -1.93 -4.44 4.80
C ILE A 65 -1.36 -3.12 4.29
N THR A 66 -0.68 -2.38 5.17
CA THR A 66 -0.06 -1.08 4.85
C THR A 66 1.06 -1.22 3.82
N PHE A 67 1.90 -2.25 3.96
CA PHE A 67 2.98 -2.55 3.03
C PHE A 67 2.45 -2.86 1.63
N LEU A 68 1.43 -3.73 1.54
CA LEU A 68 0.76 -4.04 0.28
C LEU A 68 0.10 -2.80 -0.33
N PHE A 69 -0.42 -1.90 0.49
CA PHE A 69 -1.02 -0.65 0.02
C PHE A 69 0.03 0.28 -0.61
N PHE A 70 1.18 0.45 0.03
CA PHE A 70 2.28 1.22 -0.54
C PHE A 70 2.86 0.60 -1.80
N LEU A 71 2.91 -0.74 -1.87
CA LEU A 71 3.27 -1.44 -3.10
C LEU A 71 2.26 -1.16 -4.22
N GLN A 72 0.96 -1.22 -3.93
CA GLN A 72 -0.10 -0.89 -4.88
C GLN A 72 -0.04 0.56 -5.35
N LEU A 73 0.22 1.51 -4.45
CA LEU A 73 0.45 2.91 -4.81
C LEU A 73 1.58 3.02 -5.84
N ARG A 74 2.68 2.31 -5.60
CA ARG A 74 3.82 2.31 -6.53
C ARG A 74 3.49 1.68 -7.87
N ILE A 75 2.76 0.58 -7.85
CA ILE A 75 2.29 -0.08 -9.07
C ILE A 75 1.34 0.86 -9.85
N ALA A 76 0.41 1.53 -9.17
CA ALA A 76 -0.53 2.46 -9.77
C ALA A 76 0.16 3.65 -10.45
N ASP A 77 1.24 4.17 -9.86
CA ASP A 77 2.08 5.20 -10.50
C ASP A 77 2.67 4.72 -11.83
N GLU A 78 3.04 3.44 -11.97
CA GLU A 78 3.55 2.90 -13.26
C GLU A 78 2.48 2.94 -14.36
N PHE A 79 1.22 2.70 -14.01
CA PHE A 79 0.11 2.78 -14.96
C PHE A 79 -0.25 4.22 -15.29
N LYS A 80 -0.28 5.09 -14.28
CA LYS A 80 -0.62 6.51 -14.41
C LYS A 80 0.42 7.25 -15.26
N ASP A 81 1.70 7.03 -14.97
CA ASP A 81 2.81 7.78 -15.59
C ASP A 81 3.35 7.13 -16.87
N TYR A 82 2.77 6.00 -17.34
CA TYR A 82 3.32 5.19 -18.43
C TYR A 82 3.65 5.99 -19.70
N ALA A 83 2.74 6.84 -20.16
CA ALA A 83 2.93 7.61 -21.39
C ALA A 83 4.07 8.64 -21.26
N ASP A 84 4.13 9.33 -20.13
CA ASP A 84 5.15 10.34 -19.84
C ASP A 84 6.52 9.67 -19.63
N ASP A 85 6.55 8.54 -18.91
CA ASP A 85 7.76 7.77 -18.67
C ASP A 85 8.32 7.12 -19.94
N PHE A 86 7.46 6.65 -20.85
CA PHE A 86 7.90 6.13 -22.15
C PHE A 86 8.56 7.22 -23.00
N ARG A 87 8.03 8.45 -22.98
CA ARG A 87 8.52 9.57 -23.78
C ARG A 87 9.79 10.20 -23.22
N TYR A 88 9.90 10.31 -21.90
CA TYR A 88 10.95 11.11 -21.26
C TYR A 88 11.89 10.32 -20.34
N ARG A 89 11.56 9.08 -19.99
CA ARG A 89 12.29 8.29 -18.97
C ARG A 89 12.47 6.83 -19.39
N SER A 90 13.06 6.62 -20.56
CA SER A 90 13.34 5.29 -21.14
C SER A 90 14.17 4.36 -20.25
N TYR A 91 14.94 4.89 -19.29
CA TYR A 91 15.71 4.12 -18.32
C TYR A 91 14.86 3.42 -17.25
N ARG A 92 13.57 3.75 -17.11
CA ARG A 92 12.69 3.14 -16.09
C ARG A 92 12.41 1.67 -16.39
N PRO A 93 12.12 0.84 -15.35
CA PRO A 93 11.88 -0.60 -15.50
C PRO A 93 10.85 -1.00 -16.56
N VAL A 94 9.72 -0.30 -16.64
CA VAL A 94 8.65 -0.64 -17.57
C VAL A 94 8.99 -0.23 -19.01
N PRO A 95 9.39 1.03 -19.32
CA PRO A 95 9.84 1.42 -20.66
C PRO A 95 10.99 0.60 -21.22
N ARG A 96 11.97 0.19 -20.39
CA ARG A 96 13.09 -0.64 -20.84
C ARG A 96 12.76 -2.14 -20.99
N GLY A 97 11.56 -2.56 -20.60
CA GLY A 97 11.09 -3.94 -20.73
C GLY A 97 11.57 -4.90 -19.64
N LEU A 98 12.02 -4.41 -18.47
CA LEU A 98 12.39 -5.26 -17.33
C LEU A 98 11.17 -5.96 -16.72
N VAL A 99 10.02 -5.29 -16.70
CA VAL A 99 8.73 -5.81 -16.22
C VAL A 99 7.61 -5.21 -17.07
N SER A 100 6.55 -5.98 -17.30
CA SER A 100 5.38 -5.54 -18.06
C SER A 100 4.29 -4.96 -17.15
N LEU A 101 3.49 -4.04 -17.69
CA LEU A 101 2.30 -3.54 -16.98
C LEU A 101 1.31 -4.66 -16.63
N LYS A 102 1.20 -5.70 -17.47
CA LYS A 102 0.32 -6.85 -17.19
C LYS A 102 0.77 -7.60 -15.94
N GLU A 103 2.07 -7.91 -15.83
CA GLU A 103 2.65 -8.55 -14.65
C GLU A 103 2.44 -7.70 -13.39
N LEU A 104 2.67 -6.39 -13.47
CA LEU A 104 2.45 -5.48 -12.36
C LEU A 104 0.97 -5.39 -11.96
N GLY A 105 0.05 -5.42 -12.93
CA GLY A 105 -1.39 -5.47 -12.68
C GLY A 105 -1.80 -6.72 -11.93
N ILE A 106 -1.27 -7.89 -12.29
CA ILE A 106 -1.51 -9.15 -11.57
C ILE A 106 -1.01 -9.04 -10.12
N VAL A 107 0.18 -8.47 -9.90
CA VAL A 107 0.71 -8.26 -8.53
C VAL A 107 -0.18 -7.30 -7.73
N GLY A 108 -0.61 -6.19 -8.34
CA GLY A 108 -1.48 -5.21 -7.68
C GLY A 108 -2.84 -5.79 -7.27
N ILE A 109 -3.48 -6.55 -8.16
CA ILE A 109 -4.75 -7.25 -7.91
C ILE A 109 -4.57 -8.36 -6.87
N SER A 110 -3.51 -9.17 -6.98
CA SER A 110 -3.21 -10.21 -5.99
C SER A 110 -2.99 -9.61 -4.60
N GLY A 111 -2.25 -8.50 -4.53
CA GLY A 111 -2.07 -7.73 -3.30
C GLY A 111 -3.41 -7.22 -2.74
N ALA A 112 -4.34 -6.79 -3.58
CA ALA A 112 -5.66 -6.36 -3.17
C ALA A 112 -6.46 -7.49 -2.52
N PHE A 113 -6.47 -8.68 -3.15
CA PHE A 113 -7.13 -9.85 -2.56
C PHE A 113 -6.51 -10.26 -1.23
N ILE A 114 -5.18 -10.23 -1.10
CA ILE A 114 -4.49 -10.52 0.16
C ILE A 114 -4.89 -9.49 1.23
N GLN A 115 -4.88 -8.20 0.92
CA GLN A 115 -5.31 -7.15 1.85
C GLN A 115 -6.76 -7.34 2.30
N LEU A 116 -7.66 -7.68 1.38
CA LEU A 116 -9.05 -7.95 1.71
C LEU A 116 -9.17 -9.16 2.63
N GLY A 117 -8.50 -10.27 2.30
CA GLY A 117 -8.47 -11.47 3.13
C GLY A 117 -7.97 -11.19 4.54
N LEU A 118 -6.87 -10.46 4.68
CA LEU A 118 -6.31 -10.04 5.98
C LEU A 118 -7.25 -9.11 6.75
N THR A 119 -7.89 -8.17 6.05
CA THR A 119 -8.84 -7.21 6.65
C THR A 119 -10.09 -7.93 7.16
N LEU A 120 -10.64 -8.86 6.38
CA LEU A 120 -11.79 -9.68 6.77
C LEU A 120 -11.43 -10.64 7.92
N ALA A 121 -10.22 -11.19 7.92
CA ALA A 121 -9.73 -12.04 9.01
C ALA A 121 -9.56 -11.26 10.33
N LEU A 122 -9.17 -9.98 10.27
CA LEU A 122 -9.18 -9.09 11.44
C LEU A 122 -10.62 -8.78 11.88
N SER A 123 -11.43 -8.28 10.95
CA SER A 123 -12.84 -7.99 11.19
C SER A 123 -13.53 -7.51 9.92
N PRO A 124 -14.67 -8.09 9.54
CA PRO A 124 -15.50 -7.61 8.42
C PRO A 124 -15.86 -6.12 8.50
N PHE A 125 -15.99 -5.54 9.71
CA PHE A 125 -16.26 -4.11 9.90
C PHE A 125 -15.15 -3.18 9.40
N LEU A 126 -13.94 -3.69 9.15
CA LEU A 126 -12.84 -2.90 8.58
C LEU A 126 -12.89 -2.84 7.04
N ALA A 127 -13.69 -3.71 6.40
CA ALA A 127 -13.78 -3.77 4.94
C ALA A 127 -14.26 -2.45 4.30
N PRO A 128 -15.28 -1.75 4.82
CA PRO A 128 -15.68 -0.45 4.26
C PRO A 128 -14.54 0.59 4.28
N LEU A 129 -13.69 0.56 5.30
CA LEU A 129 -12.55 1.46 5.41
C LEU A 129 -11.45 1.11 4.38
N LEU A 130 -11.18 -0.18 4.17
CA LEU A 130 -10.29 -0.63 3.08
C LEU A 130 -10.85 -0.23 1.71
N LEU A 131 -12.14 -0.39 1.47
CA LEU A 131 -12.79 0.01 0.22
C LEU A 131 -12.69 1.52 0.00
N LEU A 132 -12.80 2.32 1.06
CA LEU A 132 -12.62 3.77 1.00
C LEU A 132 -11.16 4.14 0.65
N VAL A 133 -10.18 3.45 1.22
CA VAL A 133 -8.76 3.59 0.87
C VAL A 133 -8.51 3.23 -0.61
N TRP A 134 -9.07 2.13 -1.09
CA TRP A 134 -8.94 1.72 -2.49
C TRP A 134 -9.67 2.66 -3.45
N GLY A 135 -10.86 3.15 -3.06
CA GLY A 135 -11.59 4.15 -3.83
C GLY A 135 -10.75 5.42 -4.00
N TYR A 136 -10.08 5.86 -2.92
CA TYR A 136 -9.16 6.99 -2.97
C TYR A 136 -7.95 6.72 -3.87
N LEU A 137 -7.32 5.54 -3.75
CA LEU A 137 -6.25 5.10 -4.64
C LEU A 137 -6.67 5.14 -6.12
N GLY A 138 -7.88 4.65 -6.43
CA GLY A 138 -8.43 4.66 -7.79
C GLY A 138 -8.66 6.07 -8.34
N LEU A 139 -9.23 6.96 -7.52
CA LEU A 139 -9.40 8.38 -7.86
C LEU A 139 -8.06 9.06 -8.14
N MET A 140 -7.08 8.84 -7.27
CA MET A 140 -5.74 9.40 -7.39
C MET A 140 -5.00 8.86 -8.63
N THR A 141 -5.17 7.59 -8.96
CA THR A 141 -4.63 6.97 -10.20
C THR A 141 -5.19 7.62 -11.46
N ARG A 142 -6.41 8.15 -11.41
CA ARG A 142 -7.06 8.89 -12.51
C ARG A 142 -6.84 10.41 -12.42
N GLU A 143 -5.95 10.88 -11.55
CA GLU A 143 -5.74 12.30 -11.26
C GLU A 143 -7.07 13.04 -11.00
N PHE A 144 -8.00 12.42 -10.26
CA PHE A 144 -9.33 12.94 -9.92
C PHE A 144 -10.16 13.38 -11.15
N PHE A 145 -9.84 12.84 -12.34
CA PHE A 145 -10.45 13.20 -13.62
C PHE A 145 -10.20 14.66 -14.07
N ILE A 146 -9.27 15.37 -13.41
CA ILE A 146 -8.87 16.76 -13.74
C ILE A 146 -7.34 16.92 -13.89
N PRO A 147 -6.70 16.09 -14.74
CA PRO A 147 -5.24 15.99 -14.83
C PRO A 147 -4.56 17.31 -15.24
N THR A 148 -5.12 18.02 -16.22
CA THR A 148 -4.56 19.29 -16.73
C THR A 148 -4.57 20.39 -15.67
N TRP A 149 -5.66 20.51 -14.92
CA TRP A 149 -5.78 21.49 -13.85
C TRP A 149 -4.85 21.16 -12.68
N LEU A 150 -4.77 19.88 -12.27
CA LEU A 150 -3.88 19.48 -11.18
C LEU A 150 -2.40 19.67 -11.53
N LYS A 151 -1.99 19.35 -12.76
CA LYS A 151 -0.62 19.61 -13.24
C LYS A 151 -0.28 21.10 -13.26
N ALA A 152 -1.26 21.98 -13.44
CA ALA A 152 -1.08 23.44 -13.34
C ALA A 152 -1.04 23.97 -11.90
N HIS A 153 -1.48 23.19 -10.91
CA HIS A 153 -1.56 23.61 -9.50
C HIS A 153 -0.80 22.63 -8.57
N PRO A 154 0.54 22.74 -8.47
CA PRO A 154 1.37 21.77 -7.75
C PRO A 154 0.99 21.56 -6.28
N ILE A 155 0.55 22.63 -5.59
CA ILE A 155 0.11 22.54 -4.19
C ILE A 155 -1.16 21.71 -4.08
N ALA A 156 -2.15 21.94 -4.94
CA ALA A 156 -3.40 21.17 -4.95
C ALA A 156 -3.15 19.70 -5.31
N TYR A 157 -2.26 19.44 -6.27
CA TYR A 157 -1.80 18.09 -6.62
C TYR A 157 -1.17 17.38 -5.42
N MET A 158 -0.24 18.04 -4.73
CA MET A 158 0.42 17.46 -3.57
C MET A 158 -0.58 17.18 -2.44
N LEU A 159 -1.42 18.16 -2.09
CA LEU A 159 -2.38 18.03 -1.00
C LEU A 159 -3.39 16.91 -1.26
N SER A 160 -3.90 16.79 -2.49
CA SER A 160 -4.81 15.70 -2.84
C SER A 160 -4.13 14.34 -2.67
N HIS A 161 -2.86 14.19 -3.03
CA HIS A 161 -2.17 12.92 -2.84
C HIS A 161 -1.83 12.64 -1.36
N MET A 162 -1.56 13.68 -0.56
CA MET A 162 -1.20 13.55 0.85
C MET A 162 -2.32 13.00 1.73
N VAL A 163 -3.60 13.18 1.37
CA VAL A 163 -4.76 12.63 2.09
C VAL A 163 -4.69 11.10 2.22
N THR A 164 -3.99 10.44 1.31
CA THR A 164 -3.76 9.00 1.36
C THR A 164 -3.09 8.55 2.66
N MET A 165 -2.18 9.36 3.22
CA MET A 165 -1.41 9.05 4.43
C MET A 165 -2.27 8.99 5.71
N PRO A 166 -3.05 10.02 6.08
CA PRO A 166 -3.93 9.93 7.23
C PRO A 166 -5.01 8.85 7.05
N LEU A 167 -5.42 8.54 5.82
CA LEU A 167 -6.42 7.51 5.55
C LEU A 167 -5.91 6.10 5.85
N ILE A 168 -4.70 5.77 5.40
CA ILE A 168 -4.07 4.49 5.74
C ILE A 168 -3.65 4.44 7.22
N ALA A 169 -3.22 5.57 7.80
CA ALA A 169 -2.97 5.67 9.25
C ALA A 169 -4.23 5.33 10.06
N PHE A 170 -5.36 5.94 9.70
CA PHE A 170 -6.64 5.69 10.33
C PHE A 170 -7.04 4.21 10.23
N SER A 171 -6.81 3.61 9.05
CA SER A 171 -7.04 2.17 8.82
C SER A 171 -6.20 1.29 9.74
N ALA A 172 -4.91 1.60 9.91
CA ALA A 172 -4.02 0.88 10.84
C ALA A 172 -4.47 1.05 12.30
N THR A 173 -4.87 2.26 12.72
CA THR A 173 -5.36 2.49 14.10
C THR A 173 -6.67 1.74 14.40
N ALA A 174 -7.53 1.55 13.38
CA ALA A 174 -8.83 0.91 13.51
C ALA A 174 -8.73 -0.59 13.81
N VAL A 175 -7.60 -1.24 13.45
CA VAL A 175 -7.36 -2.66 13.69
C VAL A 175 -7.55 -3.03 15.16
N ILE A 176 -7.06 -2.21 16.10
CA ILE A 176 -7.21 -2.46 17.54
C ILE A 176 -8.66 -2.33 18.00
N GLY A 177 -9.48 -1.48 17.38
CA GLY A 177 -10.89 -1.36 17.74
C GLY A 177 -11.75 -2.57 17.35
N SER A 178 -11.25 -3.40 16.44
CA SER A 178 -11.99 -4.54 15.94
C SER A 178 -12.05 -5.68 16.97
N ARG A 179 -13.24 -6.00 17.49
CA ARG A 179 -13.45 -6.96 18.60
C ARG A 179 -13.58 -8.42 18.13
N GLN A 180 -13.60 -8.70 16.83
CA GLN A 180 -13.99 -10.01 16.30
C GLN A 180 -12.84 -10.99 16.05
N ALA A 181 -11.64 -10.54 15.69
CA ALA A 181 -10.52 -11.43 15.32
C ALA A 181 -10.12 -12.47 16.39
N PHE A 182 -10.47 -12.24 17.66
CA PHE A 182 -9.97 -13.02 18.79
C PHE A 182 -11.07 -13.66 19.65
N ARG A 183 -12.33 -13.66 19.20
CA ARG A 183 -13.45 -14.32 19.91
C ARG A 183 -13.50 -15.84 19.75
N LEU A 184 -12.58 -16.46 19.00
CA LEU A 184 -12.47 -17.91 18.92
C LEU A 184 -11.55 -18.44 20.04
N ARG A 185 -12.03 -18.35 21.28
CA ARG A 185 -11.73 -19.23 22.42
C ARG A 185 -12.54 -18.78 23.63
#